data_AF-A0A2J6X6J1-F1
#
_entry.id   AF-A0A2J6X6J1-F1
#
_cell.length_a   1.000
_cell.length_b   1.000
_cell.length_c   1.000
_cell.angle_alpha   90.00
_cell.angle_beta   90.00
_cell.angle_gamma   90.00
#
_symmetry.space_group_name_H-M   'P 1'
#
loop_
_entity.id
_entity.type
_entity.pdbx_description
1 polymer ?
#
loop_
_entity_poly.entity_id
_entity_poly.type
_entity_poly.pdbx_seq_one_letter_code
_entity_poly.pdbx_strand_id
1 'polypeptide(L)' 'MEKQSLNLQNSFETKVKDFSLEKTLKCGQTFRFFFENGAYYYPYKESLIKIREEIFKDITKLKVEV' A
#
# COMPACT_ATOMS: atom_id res chain seq x y z
N MET A 1 -11.97 2.84 -27.87
CA MET A 1 -11.78 2.49 -26.44
C MET A 1 -10.62 3.31 -25.93
N GLU A 2 -10.92 4.48 -25.37
CA GLU A 2 -9.93 5.39 -24.81
C GLU A 2 -9.26 4.74 -23.60
N LYS A 3 -7.93 4.56 -23.68
CA LYS A 3 -7.11 4.23 -22.52
C LYS A 3 -7.13 5.45 -21.61
N GLN A 4 -7.93 5.41 -20.54
CA GLN A 4 -7.83 6.35 -19.42
C GLN A 4 -6.51 6.10 -18.67
N SER A 5 -5.40 6.53 -19.26
CA SER A 5 -4.14 6.76 -18.54
C SER A 5 -4.23 8.13 -17.86
N LEU A 6 -5.11 8.24 -16.86
CA LEU A 6 -5.09 9.39 -15.96
C LEU A 6 -3.84 9.27 -15.10
N ASN A 7 -2.92 10.20 -15.33
CA ASN A 7 -1.65 10.39 -14.63
C ASN A 7 -1.75 10.07 -13.12
N LEU A 8 -1.12 8.97 -12.75
CA LEU A 8 -0.85 8.44 -11.41
C LEU A 8 0.27 9.26 -10.72
N GLN A 9 0.18 10.59 -10.65
CA GLN A 9 1.33 11.38 -10.15
C GLN A 9 1.67 11.13 -8.67
N ASN A 10 0.78 10.49 -7.90
CA ASN A 10 0.97 10.20 -6.47
C ASN A 10 0.48 8.81 -6.06
N SER A 11 0.35 7.85 -6.99
CA SER A 11 -0.06 6.50 -6.61
C SER A 11 0.50 5.43 -7.52
N PHE A 12 0.66 4.22 -6.99
CA PHE A 12 1.01 3.06 -7.79
C PHE A 12 0.36 1.80 -7.23
N GLU A 13 0.26 0.79 -8.09
CA GLU A 13 -0.20 -0.54 -7.72
C GLU A 13 0.90 -1.54 -8.02
N THR A 14 1.09 -2.52 -7.12
CA THR A 14 1.99 -3.64 -7.34
C THR A 14 1.35 -4.95 -6.90
N LYS A 15 1.75 -6.05 -7.52
CA LYS A 15 1.29 -7.40 -7.18
C LYS A 15 2.48 -8.18 -6.64
N VAL A 16 2.32 -8.72 -5.44
CA VAL A 16 3.37 -9.47 -4.76
C VAL A 16 2.80 -10.83 -4.38
N LYS A 17 3.53 -11.89 -4.73
CA LYS A 17 3.15 -13.26 -4.37
C LYS A 17 3.58 -13.54 -2.93
N ASP A 18 2.76 -14.26 -2.18
CA ASP A 18 3.07 -14.74 -0.81
C ASP A 18 3.41 -13.59 0.17
N PHE A 19 2.73 -12.45 0.05
CA PHE A 19 3.01 -11.24 0.84
C PHE A 19 1.86 -10.85 1.77
N SER A 20 2.19 -10.40 2.98
CA SER A 20 1.23 -9.81 3.92
C SER A 20 1.75 -8.47 4.43
N LEU A 21 0.97 -7.41 4.24
CA LEU A 21 1.34 -6.06 4.67
C LEU A 21 1.37 -5.97 6.20
N GLU A 22 0.38 -6.55 6.87
CA GLU A 22 0.30 -6.58 8.33
C GLU A 22 1.54 -7.24 8.94
N LYS A 23 1.89 -8.45 8.49
CA LYS A 23 3.06 -9.17 9.01
C LYS A 23 4.35 -8.38 8.76
N THR A 24 4.47 -7.75 7.60
CA THR A 24 5.65 -6.97 7.22
C THR A 24 5.79 -5.71 8.08
N LEU A 25 4.71 -4.99 8.36
CA LEU A 25 4.78 -3.79 9.20
C LEU A 25 4.95 -4.15 10.68
N LYS A 26 4.34 -5.24 11.15
CA LYS A 26 4.40 -5.68 12.55
C LYS A 26 5.58 -6.58 12.89
N CYS A 27 6.48 -6.91 11.96
CA CYS A 27 7.66 -7.74 12.26
C CYS A 27 8.79 -7.00 12.98
N GLY A 28 8.59 -5.73 13.35
CA GLY A 28 9.56 -4.93 14.11
C GLY A 28 10.64 -4.25 13.27
N GLN A 29 10.51 -4.28 11.94
CA GLN A 29 11.41 -3.53 11.04
C GLN A 29 11.16 -2.02 11.08
N THR A 30 9.92 -1.62 11.31
CA THR A 30 9.50 -0.22 11.43
C THR A 30 8.43 -0.11 12.51
N PHE A 31 8.30 1.07 13.10
CA PHE A 31 7.29 1.37 14.13
C PHE A 31 6.48 2.62 13.81
N ARG A 32 6.82 3.30 12.70
CA ARG A 32 6.22 4.58 12.31
C ARG A 32 5.06 4.36 11.35
N PHE A 33 4.09 3.56 11.77
CA PHE A 33 2.86 3.37 11.01
C PHE A 33 1.66 3.34 11.96
N PHE A 34 0.48 3.63 11.42
CA PHE A 34 -0.77 3.46 12.13
C PHE A 34 -1.81 2.86 11.19
N PHE A 35 -2.80 2.18 11.76
CA PHE A 35 -3.87 1.53 11.00
C PHE A 35 -5.19 2.23 11.31
N GLU A 36 -5.86 2.71 10.26
CA GLU A 36 -7.12 3.44 10.37
C GLU A 36 -7.96 3.16 9.11
N ASN A 37 -9.28 2.96 9.28
CA ASN A 37 -10.23 2.79 8.18
C ASN A 37 -9.81 1.76 7.10
N GLY A 38 -9.23 0.63 7.52
CA GLY A 38 -8.81 -0.44 6.61
C GLY A 38 -7.55 -0.14 5.79
N ALA A 39 -6.76 0.86 6.19
CA ALA A 39 -5.51 1.22 5.53
C ALA A 39 -4.38 1.42 6.55
N TYR A 40 -3.15 1.13 6.11
CA TYR A 40 -1.95 1.50 6.81
C TYR A 40 -1.48 2.87 6.35
N TYR A 41 -1.08 3.70 7.30
CA TYR A 41 -0.56 5.02 7.06
C TYR A 41 0.88 5.10 7.57
N TYR A 42 1.77 5.61 6.73
CA TYR A 42 3.20 5.71 6.98
C TYR A 42 3.65 7.17 6.75
N PRO A 43 3.91 7.93 7.81
CA PRO A 43 4.48 9.27 7.69
C PRO A 43 5.89 9.20 7.13
N TYR A 44 6.11 9.85 5.99
CA TYR A 44 7.41 9.91 5.32
C TYR A 44 7.71 11.34 4.88
N LYS A 45 8.74 11.94 5.48
CA LYS A 45 9.06 13.38 5.32
C LYS A 45 7.83 14.25 5.61
N GLU A 46 7.39 15.05 4.65
CA GLU A 46 6.24 15.97 4.72
C GLU A 46 4.96 15.35 4.14
N SER A 47 4.96 14.04 3.86
CA SER A 47 3.86 13.32 3.22
C SER A 47 3.35 12.18 4.11
N LEU A 48 2.10 11.77 3.84
CA LEU A 48 1.47 10.65 4.52
C LEU A 48 1.13 9.57 3.49
N ILE A 49 1.97 8.53 3.45
CA ILE A 49 1.78 7.43 2.51
C ILE A 49 0.66 6.53 3.05
N LYS A 50 -0.33 6.27 2.22
CA LYS A 50 -1.43 5.35 2.50
C LYS A 50 -1.25 4.07 1.70
N ILE A 51 -1.34 2.94 2.37
CA ILE A 51 -1.13 1.62 1.79
C ILE A 51 -2.36 0.76 2.11
N ARG A 52 -2.95 0.15 1.07
CA ARG A 52 -4.01 -0.84 1.20
C ARG A 52 -3.58 -2.16 0.55
N GLU A 53 -3.99 -3.26 1.18
CA GLU A 53 -3.84 -4.59 0.60
C GLU A 53 -5.20 -5.14 0.16
N GLU A 54 -5.21 -5.81 -0.99
CA GLU A 54 -6.30 -6.64 -1.48
C GLU A 54 -5.72 -8.02 -1.81
N ILE A 55 -6.26 -9.06 -1.17
CA ILE A 55 -5.74 -10.43 -1.30
C ILE A 55 -6.58 -11.20 -2.32
N PHE A 56 -5.92 -11.74 -3.35
CA PHE A 56 -6.51 -12.59 -4.36
C PHE A 56 -5.72 -13.90 -4.45
N LYS A 57 -6.19 -14.94 -3.73
CA LYS A 57 -5.47 -16.22 -3.56
C LYS A 57 -4.08 -15.99 -2.95
N ASP A 58 -3.02 -16.35 -3.66
CA ASP A 58 -1.60 -16.21 -3.30
C ASP A 58 -1.00 -14.87 -3.76
N ILE A 59 -1.78 -14.02 -4.44
CA ILE A 59 -1.35 -12.72 -4.93
C ILE A 59 -1.96 -11.62 -4.06
N THR A 60 -1.09 -10.81 -3.46
CA THR A 60 -1.49 -9.59 -2.75
C THR A 60 -1.28 -8.39 -3.67
N LYS A 61 -2.37 -7.68 -3.96
CA LYS A 61 -2.35 -6.39 -4.64
C LYS A 61 -2.17 -5.30 -3.59
N LEU A 62 -1.11 -4.52 -3.71
CA LEU A 62 -0.87 -3.34 -2.88
C LEU A 62 -1.21 -2.09 -3.68
N LYS A 63 -2.03 -1.23 -3.09
CA LYS A 63 -2.31 0.11 -3.60
C LYS A 63 -1.63 1.12 -2.68
N VAL A 64 -0.74 1.92 -3.25
CA VAL A 64 0.03 2.95 -2.54
C VAL A 64 -0.40 4.32 -3.06
N GLU A 65 -0.73 5.23 -2.15
CA GLU A 65 -1.15 6.60 -2.42
C GLU A 65 -0.29 7.54 -1.54
N VAL A 66 0.22 8.64 -2.10
CA VAL A 66 1.04 9.66 -1.41
C VAL A 66 0.26 10.95 -1.22
#